data_AF-A0A1X7HJ47-F1
#
_entry.id   AF-A0A1X7HJ47-F1
#
_cell.length_a   1.000
_cell.length_b   1.000
_cell.length_c   1.000
_cell.angle_alpha   90.00
_cell.angle_beta   90.00
_cell.angle_gamma   90.00
#
_symmetry.space_group_name_H-M   'P 1'
#
loop_
_entity.id
_entity.type
_entity.pdbx_description
1 polymer ?
#
loop_
_entity_poly.entity_id
_entity_poly.type
_entity_poly.pdbx_seq_one_letter_code
_entity_poly.pdbx_strand_id
1 'polypeptide(L)' 'MKSYQGTKSIHMVGQAWQIKTMLKQWQKQWGPEVTIAELLIQSNVDKYEKRI' A
#
# COMPACT_ATOMS: atom_id res chain seq x y z
N MET A 1 -3.53 -14.47 0.93
CA MET A 1 -2.78 -13.30 1.42
C MET A 1 -3.77 -12.34 2.05
N LYS A 2 -3.44 -11.69 3.16
CA LYS A 2 -4.25 -10.61 3.75
C LYS A 2 -3.37 -9.37 3.83
N SER A 3 -3.83 -8.26 3.28
CA SER A 3 -3.20 -6.95 3.46
C SER A 3 -4.22 -5.99 4.03
N TYR A 4 -3.78 -5.17 4.98
CA TYR A 4 -4.58 -4.09 5.52
C TYR A 4 -3.66 -2.93 5.89
N GLN A 5 -4.24 -1.75 5.86
CA GLN A 5 -3.53 -0.53 6.18
C GLN A 5 -4.04 0.02 7.50
N GLY A 6 -3.12 0.18 8.45
CA GLY A 6 -3.32 0.96 9.67
C GLY A 6 -3.05 2.44 9.41
N THR A 7 -3.32 3.30 10.39
CA THR A 7 -3.22 4.76 10.23
C THR A 7 -1.85 5.24 9.75
N LYS A 8 -0.77 4.55 10.12
CA LYS A 8 0.62 4.89 9.76
C LYS A 8 1.44 3.68 9.31
N SER A 9 0.78 2.59 8.93
CA SER A 9 1.45 1.32 8.67
C SER A 9 0.70 0.50 7.63
N ILE A 10 1.43 -0.35 6.92
CA ILE A 10 0.88 -1.35 6.02
C ILE A 10 1.24 -2.71 6.57
N HIS A 11 0.23 -3.54 6.81
CA HIS A 11 0.42 -4.90 7.29
C HIS A 11 0.16 -5.87 6.13
N MET A 12 1.15 -6.72 5.86
CA MET A 12 1.08 -7.73 4.80
C MET A 12 1.32 -9.11 5.41
N VAL A 13 0.34 -10.01 5.30
CA VAL A 13 0.42 -11.37 5.84
C VAL A 13 0.25 -12.39 4.72
N GLY A 14 1.30 -13.18 4.49
CA GLY A 14 1.36 -14.22 3.45
C GLY A 14 2.75 -14.82 3.34
N GLN A 15 2.94 -15.67 2.32
CA GLN A 15 4.26 -16.23 2.02
C GLN A 15 5.19 -15.13 1.52
N ALA A 16 6.49 -15.23 1.84
CA ALA A 16 7.48 -14.20 1.52
C ALA A 16 7.51 -13.83 0.02
N TRP A 17 7.34 -14.81 -0.87
CA TRP A 17 7.29 -14.56 -2.31
C TRP A 17 6.05 -13.77 -2.74
N GLN A 18 4.90 -13.96 -2.07
CA GLN A 18 3.67 -13.22 -2.37
C GLN A 18 3.84 -11.74 -2.00
N ILE A 19 4.44 -11.48 -0.84
CA ILE A 19 4.77 -10.12 -0.38
C ILE A 19 5.73 -9.45 -1.37
N LYS A 20 6.78 -10.17 -1.79
CA LYS A 20 7.74 -9.67 -2.79
C LYS A 20 7.08 -9.34 -4.12
N THR A 21 6.17 -10.18 -4.61
CA THR A 21 5.42 -9.93 -5.85
C THR A 21 4.54 -8.68 -5.72
N MET A 22 3.85 -8.50 -4.60
CA MET A 22 3.02 -7.32 -4.38
C MET A 22 3.85 -6.03 -4.34
N LEU A 23 4.98 -6.03 -3.62
CA LEU A 23 5.88 -4.88 -3.57
C LEU A 23 6.39 -4.49 -4.97
N LYS A 24 6.72 -5.46 -5.82
CA LYS A 24 7.09 -5.20 -7.21
C LYS A 24 5.94 -4.60 -8.03
N GLN A 25 4.71 -5.08 -7.82
CA GLN A 25 3.54 -4.53 -8.49
C GLN A 25 3.29 -3.07 -8.10
N TRP A 26 3.40 -2.76 -6.80
CA TRP A 26 3.28 -1.38 -6.30
C TRP A 26 4.35 -0.47 -6.89
N GLN A 27 5.60 -0.91 -6.91
CA GLN A 27 6.69 -0.17 -7.55
C GLN A 27 6.44 0.09 -9.04
N LYS A 28 5.83 -0.86 -9.75
CA LYS A 28 5.46 -0.68 -11.17
C LYS A 28 4.30 0.30 -11.37
N GLN A 29 3.34 0.32 -10.46
CA GLN A 29 2.14 1.17 -10.56
C GLN A 29 2.43 2.62 -10.18
N TRP A 30 3.24 2.83 -9.15
CA TRP A 30 3.46 4.15 -8.57
C TRP A 30 4.81 4.77 -8.98
N GLY A 31 5.74 3.96 -9.47
CA GLY A 31 7.10 4.38 -9.81
C GLY A 31 8.08 4.09 -8.68
N PRO A 32 9.39 3.95 -8.99
CA PRO A 32 10.40 3.57 -8.01
C PRO A 32 10.75 4.67 -7.01
N GLU A 33 10.35 5.92 -7.28
CA GLU A 33 10.63 7.08 -6.44
C GLU A 33 9.62 7.24 -5.30
N VAL A 34 8.46 6.57 -5.38
CA VAL A 34 7.38 6.73 -4.43
C VAL A 34 7.71 6.07 -3.10
N THR A 35 7.63 6.86 -2.03
CA THR A 35 7.90 6.43 -0.66
C THR A 35 6.66 5.82 -0.02
N ILE A 36 6.87 4.95 0.98
CA ILE A 36 5.77 4.38 1.78
C ILE A 36 4.95 5.48 2.48
N ALA A 37 5.57 6.59 2.85
CA ALA A 37 4.87 7.71 3.48
C ALA A 37 3.85 8.36 2.54
N GLU A 38 4.21 8.58 1.28
CA GLU A 38 3.31 9.13 0.26
C GLU A 38 2.11 8.20 0.00
N LEU A 39 2.36 6.89 -0.01
CA LEU A 39 1.32 5.87 -0.18
C LEU A 39 0.32 5.83 0.97
N LEU A 40 0.80 6.03 2.20
CA LEU A 40 -0.04 6.10 3.39
C LEU A 40 -0.90 7.38 3.42
N ILE A 41 -0.45 8.47 2.79
CA ILE A 41 -1.21 9.71 2.69
C ILE A 41 -2.33 9.55 1.66
N GLN A 42 -2.01 9.04 0.47
CA GLN A 42 -2.94 8.94 -0.66
C GLN A 42 -4.15 8.03 -0.37
N SER A 43 -3.89 6.90 0.27
CA SER A 43 -4.92 5.96 0.73
C SER A 43 -5.84 6.50 1.84
N ASN A 44 -5.40 7.50 2.61
CA ASN A 44 -6.30 8.21 3.52
C ASN A 44 -7.21 9.15 2.73
N VAL A 45 -6.70 9.87 1.72
CA VAL A 45 -7.51 10.75 0.85
C VAL A 45 -8.63 9.96 0.16
N ASP A 46 -8.32 8.79 -0.42
CA ASP A 46 -9.33 7.93 -1.07
C ASP A 46 -10.43 7.43 -0.10
N LYS A 47 -10.08 7.22 1.17
CA LYS A 47 -11.05 6.82 2.21
C LYS A 47 -11.99 7.96 2.61
N TYR A 48 -11.53 9.21 2.55
CA TYR A 48 -12.35 10.38 2.84
C TYR A 48 -13.22 10.78 1.64
N GLU A 49 -12.71 10.69 0.41
CA GLU A 49 -13.50 10.96 -0.80
C GLU A 49 -14.66 9.97 -1.01
N LYS A 50 -14.49 8.69 -0.67
CA LYS A 50 -15.58 7.69 -0.77
C LYS A 50 -16.68 7.80 0.29
N ARG A 51 -16.58 8.75 1.23
CA ARG A 51 -17.57 8.96 2.31
C ARG A 51 -18.42 10.23 2.13
N ILE A 52 -18.20 10.99 1.06
CA ILE A 52 -18.96 12.19 0.67
C ILE A 52 -19.84 11.80 -0.52
#